data_AF-A0A433SH74-F1
#
_entry.id   AF-A0A433SH74-F1
#
_cell.length_a   1.000
_cell.length_b   1.000
_cell.length_c   1.000
_cell.angle_alpha   90.00
_cell.angle_beta   90.00
_cell.angle_gamma   90.00
#
_symmetry.space_group_name_H-M   'P 1'
#
loop_
_entity.id
_entity.type
_entity.pdbx_description
1 polymer ?
#
loop_
_entity_poly.entity_id
_entity_poly.type
_entity_poly.pdbx_seq_one_letter_code
_entity_poly.pdbx_strand_id
1 'polypeptide(L)'
;MGERMENIIPFDFESNAVRVVIQDNNPWFAATDIAKVLDYRDASNLVRILDDDEKGTHKVSTPSLNQHGEYGPVIQELLTINESGLYSAIFNSRKPEAKRFKKWVTSEVLPAIRKTGAYIGPKASEKVQLSYRLMGLQQHSWKLIKTLKAETNKEIRQYLYNQLKGISQEIDIEPPALEEIGSDAPDVPEAVVQFWAVYDALQALGVKVNHSPNPDFIAISLKGFVREAAHHQIKAPNYSDLRSTLRQSKSPRFVDHKPVTSRIENKSVSCYVFERPAL
;
A
#
# COMPACT_ATOMS: atom_id res chain seq x y z
N MET A 1 43.23 15.34 12.44
CA MET A 1 42.08 14.44 12.23
C MET A 1 41.67 14.64 10.78
N GLY A 2 42.12 13.75 9.88
CA GLY A 2 41.95 13.94 8.44
C GLY A 2 40.54 13.53 8.03
N GLU A 3 39.75 14.49 7.53
CA GLU A 3 38.48 14.19 6.88
C GLU A 3 38.75 13.28 5.69
N ARG A 4 38.13 12.10 5.70
CA ARG A 4 38.11 11.18 4.57
C ARG A 4 37.47 11.92 3.40
N MET A 5 38.20 12.07 2.30
CA MET A 5 37.58 12.32 1.00
C MET A 5 36.66 11.13 0.71
N GLU A 6 35.36 11.32 0.92
CA GLU A 6 34.36 10.44 0.35
C GLU A 6 34.47 10.56 -1.18
N ASN A 7 34.57 9.40 -1.84
CA ASN A 7 34.64 9.31 -3.29
C ASN A 7 33.36 9.91 -3.90
N ILE A 8 33.41 11.20 -4.24
CA ILE A 8 32.43 11.85 -5.09
C ILE A 8 32.53 11.13 -6.44
N ILE A 9 31.49 10.40 -6.81
CA ILE A 9 31.37 9.83 -8.16
C ILE A 9 31.48 11.02 -9.11
N PRO A 10 32.53 11.11 -9.96
CA PRO A 10 32.60 12.18 -10.93
C PRO A 10 31.38 12.01 -11.84
N PHE A 11 30.47 12.98 -11.81
CA PHE A 11 29.51 13.15 -12.90
C PHE A 11 30.34 13.57 -14.13
N ASP A 12 30.95 12.59 -14.78
CA ASP A 12 31.74 12.78 -15.99
C ASP A 12 30.78 13.03 -17.15
N PHE A 13 30.37 14.30 -17.30
CA PHE A 13 29.55 14.74 -18.42
C PHE A 13 30.48 15.07 -19.59
N GLU A 14 30.71 14.08 -20.44
CA GLU A 14 31.49 14.20 -21.67
C GLU A 14 32.90 14.80 -21.44
N SER A 15 33.63 14.27 -20.45
CA SER A 15 35.03 14.65 -20.17
C SER A 15 35.23 16.06 -19.58
N ASN A 16 34.16 16.70 -19.07
CA ASN A 16 34.26 17.97 -18.38
C ASN A 16 34.36 17.77 -16.87
N ALA A 17 35.46 18.19 -16.27
CA ALA A 17 35.62 18.20 -14.82
C ALA A 17 34.71 19.26 -14.19
N VAL A 18 33.74 18.82 -13.37
CA VAL A 18 32.87 19.69 -12.57
C VAL A 18 33.35 19.69 -11.13
N ARG A 19 33.66 20.86 -10.58
CA ARG A 19 34.01 21.00 -9.16
C ARG A 19 32.75 20.95 -8.30
N VAL A 20 32.81 20.19 -7.22
CA VAL A 20 31.72 19.99 -6.26
C VAL A 20 32.23 20.25 -4.86
N VAL A 21 31.43 20.95 -4.05
CA VAL A 21 31.63 21.17 -2.62
C VAL A 21 30.46 20.53 -1.89
N ILE A 22 30.72 19.84 -0.78
CA ILE A 22 29.65 19.31 0.08
C ILE A 22 29.39 20.33 1.19
N GLN A 23 28.15 20.80 1.28
CA GLN A 23 27.69 21.70 2.34
C GLN A 23 26.39 21.14 2.91
N ASP A 24 26.33 20.98 4.24
CA ASP A 24 25.18 20.42 4.95
C ASP A 24 24.70 19.08 4.37
N ASN A 25 25.67 18.22 4.00
CA ASN A 25 25.44 16.92 3.35
C ASN A 25 24.77 17.01 1.95
N ASN A 26 24.73 18.19 1.33
CA ASN A 26 24.21 18.42 -0.01
C ASN A 26 25.33 18.82 -0.97
N PRO A 27 25.31 18.36 -2.23
CA PRO A 27 26.29 18.76 -3.23
C PRO A 27 25.97 20.16 -3.79
N TRP A 28 27.00 21.00 -3.82
CA TRP A 28 27.00 22.31 -4.45
C TRP A 28 28.03 22.33 -5.58
N PHE A 29 27.58 22.61 -6.79
CA PHE A 29 28.37 22.57 -8.01
C PHE A 29 28.89 23.97 -8.35
N ALA A 30 30.15 24.07 -8.79
CA ALA A 30 30.71 25.33 -9.26
C ALA A 30 29.96 25.82 -10.51
N ALA A 31 29.26 26.96 -10.38
CA ALA A 31 28.40 27.50 -11.44
C ALA A 31 29.19 27.80 -12.72
N THR A 32 30.47 28.17 -12.61
CA THR A 32 31.36 28.40 -13.76
C THR A 32 31.56 27.15 -14.60
N ASP A 33 31.65 25.97 -13.98
CA ASP A 33 31.89 24.71 -14.70
C ASP A 33 30.60 24.28 -15.41
N ILE A 34 29.46 24.40 -14.73
CA ILE A 34 28.14 24.12 -15.31
C ILE A 34 27.81 25.09 -16.46
N ALA A 35 28.15 26.37 -16.31
CA ALA A 35 27.95 27.37 -17.36
C ALA A 35 28.71 26.98 -18.64
N LYS A 36 29.97 26.55 -18.51
CA LYS A 36 30.76 26.05 -19.65
C LYS A 36 30.14 24.82 -20.29
N VAL A 37 29.75 23.83 -19.48
CA VAL A 37 29.14 22.58 -19.98
C VAL A 37 27.85 22.86 -20.75
N LEU A 38 27.02 23.77 -20.24
CA LEU A 38 25.72 24.11 -20.81
C LEU A 38 25.76 25.27 -21.83
N ASP A 39 26.95 25.76 -22.18
CA ASP A 39 27.20 26.81 -23.18
C ASP A 39 26.55 28.17 -22.82
N TYR A 40 26.59 28.52 -21.53
CA TYR A 40 26.32 29.87 -21.05
C TYR A 40 27.59 30.73 -21.13
N ARG A 41 27.42 32.03 -21.40
CA ARG A 41 28.52 33.01 -21.46
C ARG A 41 29.40 32.99 -20.21
N ASP A 42 28.79 32.93 -19.04
CA ASP A 42 29.46 32.93 -17.74
C ASP A 42 28.52 32.41 -16.64
N ALA A 43 29.07 32.22 -15.44
CA ALA A 43 28.33 31.79 -14.26
C ALA A 43 27.21 32.76 -13.89
N SER A 44 27.42 34.07 -14.05
CA SER A 44 26.42 35.10 -13.71
C SER A 44 25.17 34.99 -14.58
N ASN A 45 25.30 34.68 -15.86
CA ASN A 45 24.18 34.44 -16.75
C ASN A 45 23.44 33.14 -16.43
N LEU A 46 24.16 32.10 -16.02
CA LEU A 46 23.55 30.85 -15.56
C LEU A 46 22.72 31.07 -14.27
N VAL A 47 23.29 31.68 -13.23
CA VAL A 47 22.59 31.81 -11.94
C VAL A 47 21.42 32.80 -11.97
N ARG A 48 21.33 33.65 -13.01
CA ARG A 48 20.20 34.58 -13.21
C ARG A 48 18.88 33.89 -13.52
N ILE A 49 18.92 32.66 -14.04
CA ILE A 49 17.71 31.89 -14.35
C ILE A 49 17.27 30.97 -13.21
N LEU A 50 18.01 30.99 -12.09
CA LEU A 50 17.78 30.12 -10.94
C LEU A 50 17.14 30.89 -9.80
N ASP A 51 16.33 30.20 -9.03
CA ASP A 51 15.71 30.74 -7.82
C ASP A 51 16.77 31.03 -6.75
N ASP A 52 16.42 31.83 -5.75
CA ASP A 52 17.38 32.28 -4.73
C ASP A 52 17.88 31.14 -3.83
N ASP A 53 17.07 30.08 -3.64
CA ASP A 53 17.44 28.88 -2.89
C ASP A 53 18.29 27.87 -3.70
N GLU A 54 18.37 28.06 -5.02
CA GLU A 54 19.11 27.18 -5.93
C GLU A 54 20.57 27.62 -6.14
N LYS A 55 20.93 28.82 -5.68
CA LYS A 55 22.24 29.45 -5.91
C LYS A 55 22.88 29.95 -4.61
N GLY A 56 24.21 30.02 -4.61
CA GLY A 56 24.97 30.45 -3.44
C GLY A 56 26.39 30.87 -3.78
N THR A 57 27.14 31.28 -2.75
CA THR A 57 28.57 31.57 -2.85
C THR A 57 29.36 30.72 -1.87
N HIS A 58 30.47 30.16 -2.34
CA HIS A 58 31.40 29.41 -1.50
C HIS A 58 32.76 30.12 -1.50
N LYS A 59 33.34 30.32 -0.32
CA LYS A 59 34.67 30.94 -0.19
C LYS A 59 35.75 29.91 -0.46
N VAL A 60 36.57 30.15 -1.47
CA VAL A 60 37.68 29.27 -1.87
C VAL A 60 38.99 30.02 -1.71
N SER A 61 39.95 29.43 -1.00
CA SER A 61 41.31 29.95 -0.93
C SER A 61 42.09 29.48 -2.14
N THR A 62 42.58 30.41 -2.96
CA THR A 62 43.39 30.13 -4.14
C THR A 62 44.70 30.91 -4.10
N PRO A 63 45.84 30.32 -4.49
CA PRO A 63 47.08 31.06 -4.65
C PRO A 63 46.93 32.10 -5.79
N SER A 64 46.96 33.38 -5.44
CA SER A 64 46.83 34.49 -6.38
C SER A 64 47.58 35.71 -5.87
N LEU A 65 47.80 36.69 -6.73
CA LEU A 65 48.22 38.03 -6.31
C LEU A 65 47.10 38.64 -5.46
N ASN A 66 47.44 39.11 -4.26
CA ASN A 66 46.53 39.88 -3.42
C ASN A 66 46.40 41.31 -3.97
N GLN A 67 45.52 42.12 -3.35
CA GLN A 67 45.29 43.52 -3.71
C GLN A 67 46.55 44.42 -3.62
N HIS A 68 47.64 43.95 -3.00
CA HIS A 68 48.92 44.65 -2.89
C HIS A 68 50.00 44.08 -3.83
N GLY A 69 49.64 43.13 -4.72
CA GLY A 69 50.57 42.52 -5.67
C GLY A 69 51.48 41.45 -5.06
N GLU A 70 51.17 40.95 -3.86
CA GLU A 70 51.93 39.86 -3.23
C GLU A 70 51.28 38.52 -3.54
N TYR A 71 52.11 37.54 -3.91
CA TYR A 71 51.64 36.19 -4.21
C TYR A 71 51.35 35.42 -2.91
N GLY A 72 50.11 35.00 -2.71
CA GLY A 72 49.70 34.31 -1.49
C GLY A 72 48.29 33.74 -1.57
N PRO A 73 47.76 33.15 -0.48
CA PRO A 73 46.39 32.67 -0.42
C PRO A 73 45.42 33.84 -0.46
N VAL A 74 44.56 33.87 -1.48
CA VAL A 74 43.48 34.85 -1.65
C VAL A 74 42.14 34.13 -1.55
N ILE A 75 41.26 34.63 -0.69
CA ILE A 75 39.90 34.13 -0.57
C ILE A 75 39.06 34.73 -1.71
N GLN A 76 38.54 33.86 -2.57
CA GLN A 76 37.64 34.22 -3.66
C GLN A 76 36.25 33.66 -3.40
N GLU A 77 35.22 34.43 -3.76
CA GLU A 77 33.84 33.95 -3.73
C GLU A 77 33.53 33.24 -5.05
N LEU A 78 33.27 31.93 -4.97
CA LEU A 78 32.89 31.11 -6.10
C LEU A 78 31.36 30.97 -6.12
N LEU A 79 30.73 31.32 -7.24
CA LEU A 79 29.30 31.03 -7.44
C LEU A 79 29.08 29.52 -7.50
N THR A 80 28.08 29.06 -6.77
CA THR A 80 27.69 27.65 -6.68
C THR A 80 26.19 27.50 -6.89
N ILE A 81 25.78 26.32 -7.34
CA ILE A 81 24.37 25.93 -7.49
C ILE A 81 24.15 24.58 -6.84
N ASN A 82 23.00 24.35 -6.23
CA ASN A 82 22.66 23.06 -5.65
C ASN A 82 22.12 22.09 -6.74
N GLU A 83 21.73 20.90 -6.33
CA GLU A 83 21.18 19.88 -7.25
C GLU A 83 19.89 20.34 -7.95
N SER A 84 19.00 21.08 -7.26
CA SER A 84 17.81 21.67 -7.87
C SER A 84 18.19 22.65 -8.98
N GLY A 85 19.08 23.59 -8.69
CA GLY A 85 19.57 24.57 -9.65
C GLY A 85 20.26 23.93 -10.87
N LEU A 86 20.99 22.83 -10.64
CA LEU A 86 21.58 22.04 -11.73
C LEU A 86 20.49 21.47 -12.66
N TYR A 87 19.44 20.86 -12.11
CA TYR A 87 18.33 20.34 -12.93
C TYR A 87 17.55 21.45 -13.64
N SER A 88 17.28 22.57 -12.96
CA SER A 88 16.66 23.77 -13.54
C SER A 88 17.47 24.29 -14.73
N ALA A 89 18.79 24.36 -14.60
CA ALA A 89 19.69 24.76 -15.68
C ALA A 89 19.67 23.78 -16.87
N ILE A 90 19.71 22.47 -16.61
CA ILE A 90 19.67 21.44 -17.65
C ILE A 90 18.33 21.46 -18.39
N PHE A 91 17.21 21.59 -17.67
CA PHE A 91 15.87 21.55 -18.27
C PHE A 91 15.54 22.76 -19.14
N ASN A 92 16.22 23.89 -18.89
CA ASN A 92 16.18 25.12 -19.68
C ASN A 92 17.21 25.16 -20.83
N SER A 93 18.22 24.29 -20.82
CA SER A 93 19.26 24.28 -21.86
C SER A 93 18.72 23.81 -23.22
N ARG A 94 19.26 24.41 -24.29
CA ARG A 94 18.94 24.04 -25.68
C ARG A 94 19.89 23.00 -26.26
N LYS A 95 20.97 22.63 -25.54
CA LYS A 95 21.99 21.69 -26.03
C LYS A 95 21.37 20.30 -26.29
N PRO A 96 21.79 19.60 -27.37
CA PRO A 96 21.34 18.24 -27.64
C PRO A 96 21.51 17.30 -26.44
N GLU A 97 22.61 17.41 -25.71
CA GLU A 97 22.97 16.59 -24.56
C GLU A 97 21.94 16.78 -23.41
N ALA A 98 21.64 18.04 -23.09
CA ALA A 98 20.64 18.38 -22.08
C ALA A 98 19.24 17.91 -22.47
N LYS A 99 18.89 17.97 -23.76
CA LYS A 99 17.64 17.39 -24.29
C LYS A 99 17.61 15.86 -24.14
N ARG A 100 18.72 15.16 -24.40
CA ARG A 100 18.84 13.70 -24.17
C ARG A 100 18.62 13.36 -22.70
N PHE A 101 19.29 14.07 -21.78
CA PHE A 101 19.12 13.89 -20.34
C PHE A 101 17.67 14.15 -19.90
N LYS A 102 17.08 15.29 -20.29
CA LYS A 102 15.67 15.61 -19.99
C LYS A 102 14.73 14.53 -20.50
N LYS A 103 14.95 14.02 -21.72
CA LYS A 103 14.12 12.95 -22.31
C LYS A 103 14.23 11.64 -21.53
N TRP A 104 15.44 11.25 -21.16
CA TRP A 104 15.70 10.07 -20.33
C TRP A 104 15.02 10.18 -18.96
N VAL A 105 15.20 11.30 -18.24
CA VAL A 105 14.56 11.52 -16.94
C VAL A 105 13.03 11.44 -17.05
N THR A 106 12.45 12.13 -18.02
CA THR A 106 10.98 12.24 -18.16
C THR A 106 10.31 11.00 -18.72
N SER A 107 11.02 10.21 -19.54
CA SER A 107 10.42 9.04 -20.22
C SER A 107 10.75 7.72 -19.52
N GLU A 108 11.81 7.67 -18.71
CA GLU A 108 12.30 6.45 -18.07
C GLU A 108 12.35 6.56 -16.55
N VAL A 109 13.15 7.50 -16.02
CA VAL A 109 13.42 7.61 -14.57
C VAL A 109 12.16 7.93 -13.76
N LEU A 110 11.48 9.05 -14.08
CA LEU A 110 10.29 9.47 -13.34
C LEU A 110 9.14 8.47 -13.47
N PRO A 111 8.84 7.90 -14.66
CA PRO A 111 7.85 6.83 -14.77
C PRO A 111 8.21 5.57 -13.96
N ALA A 112 9.47 5.17 -13.91
CA ALA A 112 9.92 4.03 -13.12
C ALA A 112 9.70 4.27 -11.62
N ILE A 113 10.14 5.43 -11.11
CA ILE A 113 9.93 5.83 -9.71
C ILE A 113 8.44 5.89 -9.37
N ARG A 114 7.61 6.53 -10.21
CA ARG A 114 6.16 6.63 -9.96
C ARG A 114 5.49 5.25 -9.85
N LYS A 115 5.91 4.28 -10.69
CA LYS A 115 5.30 2.95 -10.75
C LYS A 115 5.82 2.01 -9.65
N THR A 116 7.12 2.09 -9.34
CA THR A 116 7.81 1.07 -8.54
C THR A 116 8.39 1.59 -7.23
N GLY A 117 8.41 2.91 -7.04
CA GLY A 117 9.04 3.58 -5.90
C GLY A 117 10.55 3.79 -6.04
N ALA A 118 11.19 3.29 -7.10
CA ALA A 118 12.62 3.43 -7.33
C ALA A 118 12.99 3.49 -8.83
N TYR A 119 14.20 3.94 -9.13
CA TYR A 119 14.85 3.74 -10.43
C TYR A 119 16.14 2.96 -10.20
N ILE A 120 16.27 1.83 -10.89
CA ILE A 120 17.45 0.96 -10.83
C ILE A 120 18.18 1.12 -12.15
N GLY A 121 19.28 1.86 -12.14
CA GLY A 121 20.06 2.10 -13.36
C GLY A 121 20.67 0.81 -13.92
N PRO A 122 20.92 0.74 -15.23
CA PRO A 122 21.47 -0.47 -15.88
C PRO A 122 22.88 -0.85 -15.40
N LYS A 123 23.62 0.10 -14.80
CA LYS A 123 24.94 -0.14 -14.18
C LYS A 123 24.86 -0.46 -12.68
N ALA A 124 23.66 -0.56 -12.11
CA ALA A 124 23.52 -0.93 -10.71
C ALA A 124 24.11 -2.33 -10.50
N SER A 125 24.98 -2.47 -9.50
CA SER A 125 25.52 -3.78 -9.14
C SER A 125 24.38 -4.77 -8.87
N GLU A 126 24.58 -6.04 -9.20
CA GLU A 126 23.60 -7.11 -8.96
C GLU A 126 23.08 -7.09 -7.51
N LYS A 127 23.98 -6.82 -6.55
CA LYS A 127 23.65 -6.68 -5.13
C LYS A 127 22.63 -5.56 -4.86
N VAL A 128 22.76 -4.41 -5.52
CA VAL A 128 21.82 -3.28 -5.39
C VAL A 128 20.47 -3.63 -6.01
N GLN A 129 20.48 -4.28 -7.19
CA GLN A 129 19.24 -4.72 -7.83
C GLN A 129 18.49 -5.73 -6.95
N LEU A 130 19.23 -6.69 -6.37
CA LEU A 130 18.70 -7.67 -5.44
C LEU A 130 18.12 -7.00 -4.19
N SER A 131 18.80 -6.02 -3.60
CA SER A 131 18.29 -5.33 -2.40
C SER A 131 16.97 -4.59 -2.66
N TYR A 132 16.82 -3.93 -3.81
CA TYR A 132 15.56 -3.27 -4.14
C TYR A 132 14.43 -4.26 -4.40
N ARG A 133 14.72 -5.38 -5.07
CA ARG A 133 13.74 -6.47 -5.28
C ARG A 133 13.26 -7.03 -3.95
N LEU A 134 14.19 -7.39 -3.06
CA LEU A 134 13.87 -7.91 -1.73
C LEU A 134 13.02 -6.92 -0.91
N MET A 135 13.36 -5.63 -0.94
CA MET A 135 12.58 -4.59 -0.27
C MET A 135 11.14 -4.51 -0.80
N GLY A 136 10.96 -4.61 -2.13
CA GLY A 136 9.62 -4.66 -2.74
C GLY A 136 8.80 -5.87 -2.31
N LEU A 137 9.41 -7.05 -2.26
CA LEU A 137 8.77 -8.30 -1.81
C LEU A 137 8.39 -8.24 -0.32
N GLN A 138 9.25 -7.66 0.52
CA GLN A 138 8.96 -7.44 1.94
C GLN A 138 7.78 -6.49 2.14
N GLN A 139 7.71 -5.38 1.39
CA GLN A 139 6.58 -4.46 1.45
C GLN A 139 5.27 -5.11 1.00
N HIS A 140 5.31 -5.94 -0.06
CA HIS A 140 4.15 -6.69 -0.52
C HIS A 140 3.68 -7.67 0.56
N SER A 141 4.61 -8.45 1.12
CA SER A 141 4.31 -9.41 2.20
C SER A 141 3.63 -8.72 3.39
N TRP A 142 4.13 -7.55 3.80
CA TRP A 142 3.52 -6.79 4.89
C TRP A 142 2.08 -6.33 4.56
N LYS A 143 1.82 -5.90 3.32
CA LYS A 143 0.47 -5.56 2.87
C LYS A 143 -0.45 -6.78 2.92
N LEU A 144 -0.02 -7.95 2.44
CA LEU A 144 -0.80 -9.19 2.52
C LEU A 144 -1.11 -9.58 3.97
N ILE A 145 -0.14 -9.53 4.88
CA ILE A 145 -0.34 -9.82 6.30
C ILE A 145 -1.37 -8.84 6.91
N LYS A 146 -1.28 -7.55 6.57
CA LYS A 146 -2.25 -6.55 7.04
C LYS A 146 -3.66 -6.85 6.53
N THR A 147 -3.80 -7.21 5.26
CA THR A 147 -5.09 -7.59 4.67
C THR A 147 -5.63 -8.88 5.28
N LEU A 148 -4.79 -9.91 5.45
CA LEU A 148 -5.14 -11.16 6.11
C LEU A 148 -5.66 -10.92 7.53
N LYS A 149 -5.04 -10.05 8.32
CA LYS A 149 -5.52 -9.73 9.68
C LYS A 149 -6.92 -9.12 9.69
N ALA A 150 -7.32 -8.41 8.63
CA ALA A 150 -8.61 -7.76 8.52
C ALA A 150 -9.68 -8.65 7.84
N GLU A 151 -9.26 -9.59 7.01
CA GLU A 151 -10.14 -10.51 6.30
C GLU A 151 -10.57 -11.67 7.22
N THR A 152 -11.84 -12.02 7.15
CA THR A 152 -12.45 -13.09 7.96
C THR A 152 -13.05 -14.20 7.09
N ASN A 153 -13.26 -13.96 5.79
CA ASN A 153 -13.70 -14.99 4.86
C ASN A 153 -12.58 -16.03 4.64
N LYS A 154 -12.87 -17.29 4.96
CA LYS A 154 -11.93 -18.41 4.89
C LYS A 154 -11.32 -18.61 3.50
N GLU A 155 -12.10 -18.53 2.43
CA GLU A 155 -11.61 -18.74 1.06
C GLU A 155 -10.66 -17.61 0.64
N ILE A 156 -11.02 -16.36 0.95
CA ILE A 156 -10.18 -15.19 0.64
C ILE A 156 -8.89 -15.23 1.47
N ARG A 157 -8.99 -15.58 2.76
CA ARG A 157 -7.81 -15.76 3.63
C ARG A 157 -6.86 -16.82 3.08
N GLN A 158 -7.39 -17.97 2.67
CA GLN A 158 -6.56 -19.04 2.10
C GLN A 158 -5.88 -18.59 0.80
N TYR A 159 -6.60 -17.88 -0.07
CA TYR A 159 -6.03 -17.32 -1.29
C TYR A 159 -4.89 -16.34 -1.00
N LEU A 160 -5.12 -15.35 -0.12
CA LEU A 160 -4.11 -14.35 0.27
C LEU A 160 -2.90 -15.00 0.94
N TYR A 161 -3.11 -16.05 1.74
CA TYR A 161 -2.04 -16.79 2.40
C TYR A 161 -1.18 -17.59 1.41
N ASN A 162 -1.79 -18.17 0.38
CA ASN A 162 -1.06 -18.83 -0.70
C ASN A 162 -0.19 -17.82 -1.49
N GLN A 163 -0.70 -16.60 -1.70
CA GLN A 163 0.12 -15.52 -2.28
C GLN A 163 1.31 -15.16 -1.38
N LEU A 164 1.09 -15.05 -0.06
CA LEU A 164 2.16 -14.78 0.91
C LEU A 164 3.23 -15.88 0.88
N LYS A 165 2.84 -17.16 0.83
CA LYS A 165 3.77 -18.29 0.71
C LYS A 165 4.66 -18.20 -0.53
N GLY A 166 4.09 -17.82 -1.68
CA GLY A 166 4.87 -17.64 -2.91
C GLY A 166 5.96 -16.58 -2.76
N ILE A 167 5.65 -15.46 -2.12
CA ILE A 167 6.64 -14.39 -1.87
C ILE A 167 7.70 -14.85 -0.85
N SER A 168 7.26 -15.51 0.21
CA SER A 168 8.12 -16.07 1.26
C SER A 168 9.20 -17.01 0.72
N GLN A 169 8.86 -17.83 -0.28
CA GLN A 169 9.82 -18.70 -0.97
C GLN A 169 10.88 -17.92 -1.74
N GLU A 170 10.53 -16.77 -2.34
CA GLU A 170 11.47 -15.94 -3.09
C GLU A 170 12.47 -15.20 -2.17
N ILE A 171 12.04 -14.87 -0.95
CA ILE A 171 12.87 -14.15 0.03
C ILE A 171 13.53 -15.07 1.07
N ASP A 172 13.37 -16.39 0.95
CA ASP A 172 13.88 -17.41 1.88
C ASP A 172 13.49 -17.14 3.36
N ILE A 173 12.25 -16.72 3.57
CA ILE A 173 11.67 -16.46 4.90
C ILE A 173 10.36 -17.22 5.04
N GLU A 174 10.28 -18.10 6.04
CA GLU A 174 9.07 -18.85 6.32
C GLU A 174 7.97 -17.92 6.85
N PRO A 175 6.75 -17.92 6.26
CA PRO A 175 5.66 -17.09 6.75
C PRO A 175 5.08 -17.69 8.04
N PRO A 176 4.53 -16.87 8.94
CA PRO A 176 3.76 -17.36 10.09
C PRO A 176 2.62 -18.29 9.66
N ALA A 177 2.12 -19.11 10.58
CA ALA A 177 0.96 -19.94 10.28
C ALA A 177 -0.29 -19.08 10.01
N LEU A 178 -1.24 -19.56 9.20
CA LEU A 178 -2.44 -18.77 8.83
C LEU A 178 -3.28 -18.44 10.08
N GLU A 179 -3.33 -19.37 11.02
CA GLU A 179 -4.05 -19.27 12.29
C GLU A 179 -3.41 -18.23 13.24
N GLU A 180 -2.14 -17.89 13.03
CA GLU A 180 -1.44 -16.81 13.75
C GLU A 180 -1.74 -15.43 13.14
N ILE A 181 -2.30 -15.37 11.93
CA ILE A 181 -2.56 -14.14 11.18
C ILE A 181 -4.06 -13.84 11.17
N GLY A 182 -4.61 -13.55 12.36
CA GLY A 182 -6.05 -13.29 12.54
C GLY A 182 -6.88 -14.56 12.54
N SER A 183 -8.21 -14.42 12.59
CA SER A 183 -9.14 -15.54 12.70
C SER A 183 -10.17 -15.54 11.59
N ASP A 184 -10.53 -16.71 11.09
CA ASP A 184 -11.69 -16.89 10.22
C ASP A 184 -12.97 -16.42 10.92
N ALA A 185 -13.97 -16.03 10.14
CA ALA A 185 -15.34 -15.94 10.63
C ALA A 185 -15.70 -17.30 11.22
N PRO A 186 -16.30 -17.36 12.43
CA PRO A 186 -16.67 -18.64 13.00
C PRO A 186 -17.63 -19.36 12.06
N ASP A 187 -17.33 -20.63 11.80
CA ASP A 187 -18.16 -21.49 10.95
C ASP A 187 -19.59 -21.47 11.48
N VAL A 188 -20.51 -20.92 10.69
CA VAL A 188 -21.94 -21.05 10.96
C VAL A 188 -22.29 -22.49 10.62
N PRO A 189 -22.85 -23.29 11.56
CA PRO A 189 -23.13 -24.69 11.28
C PRO A 189 -24.03 -24.83 10.05
N GLU A 190 -23.73 -25.78 9.17
CA GLU A 190 -24.44 -25.99 7.90
C GLU A 190 -25.96 -26.09 8.09
N ALA A 191 -26.41 -26.73 9.18
CA ALA A 191 -27.81 -26.83 9.54
C ALA A 191 -28.50 -25.47 9.73
N VAL A 192 -27.78 -24.45 10.22
CA VAL A 192 -28.30 -23.09 10.39
C VAL A 192 -28.42 -22.38 9.04
N VAL A 193 -27.45 -22.57 8.14
CA VAL A 193 -27.50 -22.03 6.76
C VAL A 193 -28.68 -22.64 6.00
N GLN A 194 -28.78 -23.97 6.02
CA GLN A 194 -29.87 -24.70 5.37
C GLN A 194 -31.24 -24.33 5.98
N PHE A 195 -31.33 -24.12 7.29
CA PHE A 195 -32.55 -23.66 7.95
C PHE A 195 -33.08 -22.35 7.36
N TRP A 196 -32.21 -21.35 7.20
CA TRP A 196 -32.62 -20.06 6.63
C TRP A 196 -32.96 -20.15 5.15
N ALA A 197 -32.24 -20.98 4.38
CA ALA A 197 -32.61 -21.26 2.98
C ALA A 197 -34.02 -21.87 2.86
N VAL A 198 -34.38 -22.80 3.75
CA VAL A 198 -35.73 -23.39 3.81
C VAL A 198 -36.77 -22.35 4.25
N TYR A 199 -36.43 -21.49 5.21
CA TYR A 199 -37.29 -20.39 5.63
C TYR A 199 -37.60 -19.44 4.47
N ASP A 200 -36.60 -19.01 3.71
CA ASP A 200 -36.78 -18.12 2.56
C ASP A 200 -37.60 -18.79 1.45
N ALA A 201 -37.37 -20.07 1.18
CA ALA A 201 -38.16 -20.84 0.23
C ALA A 201 -39.65 -20.93 0.63
N LEU A 202 -39.94 -21.17 1.92
CA LEU A 202 -41.32 -21.18 2.43
C LEU A 202 -41.98 -19.80 2.34
N GLN A 203 -41.24 -18.72 2.61
CA GLN A 203 -41.74 -17.35 2.47
C GLN A 203 -42.03 -17.01 1.00
N ALA A 204 -41.18 -17.44 0.07
CA ALA A 204 -41.41 -17.25 -1.36
C ALA A 204 -42.68 -17.96 -1.86
N LEU A 205 -43.07 -19.07 -1.22
CA LEU A 205 -44.32 -19.79 -1.46
C LEU A 205 -45.53 -19.16 -0.72
N GLY A 206 -45.34 -18.08 0.04
CA GLY A 206 -46.39 -17.43 0.82
C GLY A 206 -46.78 -18.17 2.10
N VAL A 207 -46.00 -19.16 2.53
CA VAL A 207 -46.27 -19.96 3.73
C VAL A 207 -45.92 -19.12 4.97
N LYS A 208 -46.91 -18.87 5.83
CA LYS A 208 -46.73 -18.10 7.05
C LYS A 208 -46.09 -18.96 8.14
N VAL A 209 -44.78 -18.84 8.32
CA VAL A 209 -44.01 -19.54 9.39
C VAL A 209 -43.52 -18.64 10.52
N ASN A 210 -43.60 -17.30 10.38
CA ASN A 210 -43.23 -16.36 11.43
C ASN A 210 -44.39 -16.15 12.42
N HIS A 211 -44.22 -16.58 13.66
CA HIS A 211 -45.18 -16.41 14.74
C HIS A 211 -45.10 -15.04 15.42
N SER A 212 -44.04 -14.26 15.19
CA SER A 212 -43.81 -12.97 15.85
C SER A 212 -44.82 -11.92 15.38
N PRO A 213 -45.46 -11.17 16.30
CA PRO A 213 -46.27 -10.02 15.93
C PRO A 213 -45.44 -8.76 15.61
N ASN A 214 -44.19 -8.70 16.05
CA ASN A 214 -43.31 -7.57 15.80
C ASN A 214 -42.52 -7.80 14.49
N PRO A 215 -42.57 -6.86 13.52
CA PRO A 215 -41.83 -6.96 12.26
C PRO A 215 -40.31 -7.02 12.40
N ASP A 216 -39.75 -6.56 13.52
CA ASP A 216 -38.30 -6.58 13.80
C ASP A 216 -37.80 -7.98 14.19
N PHE A 217 -38.72 -8.88 14.55
CA PHE A 217 -38.39 -10.22 15.02
C PHE A 217 -38.98 -11.32 14.14
N ILE A 218 -38.24 -12.42 14.03
CA ILE A 218 -38.68 -13.68 13.45
C ILE A 218 -38.80 -14.68 14.59
N ALA A 219 -39.99 -15.22 14.84
CA ALA A 219 -40.22 -16.27 15.83
C ALA A 219 -40.67 -17.55 15.14
N ILE A 220 -39.87 -18.60 15.21
CA ILE A 220 -40.12 -19.87 14.52
C ILE A 220 -40.34 -21.01 15.51
N SER A 221 -41.46 -21.72 15.38
CA SER A 221 -41.63 -23.01 16.02
C SER A 221 -40.91 -24.08 15.21
N LEU A 222 -39.85 -24.70 15.75
CA LEU A 222 -39.11 -25.75 15.01
C LEU A 222 -40.01 -26.91 14.58
N LYS A 223 -40.95 -27.33 15.43
CA LYS A 223 -41.88 -28.42 15.09
C LYS A 223 -42.82 -28.02 13.95
N GLY A 224 -43.41 -26.82 14.03
CA GLY A 224 -44.27 -26.28 12.98
C GLY A 224 -43.51 -26.11 11.67
N PHE A 225 -42.32 -25.52 11.73
CA PHE A 225 -41.43 -25.28 10.59
C PHE A 225 -41.09 -26.56 9.83
N VAL A 226 -40.62 -27.60 10.52
CA VAL A 226 -40.27 -28.88 9.86
C VAL A 226 -41.52 -29.54 9.25
N ARG A 227 -42.68 -29.41 9.90
CA ARG A 227 -43.95 -29.91 9.36
C ARG A 227 -44.36 -29.17 8.08
N GLU A 228 -44.29 -27.84 8.07
CA GLU A 228 -44.60 -27.04 6.88
C GLU A 228 -43.61 -27.32 5.74
N ALA A 229 -42.31 -27.42 6.03
CA ALA A 229 -41.31 -27.80 5.04
C ALA A 229 -41.64 -29.16 4.38
N ALA A 230 -41.99 -30.16 5.19
CA ALA A 230 -42.37 -31.48 4.69
C ALA A 230 -43.66 -31.46 3.85
N HIS A 231 -44.67 -30.68 4.25
CA HIS A 231 -45.91 -30.50 3.48
C HIS A 231 -45.65 -29.92 2.07
N HIS A 232 -44.66 -29.03 1.96
CA HIS A 232 -44.23 -28.43 0.70
C HIS A 232 -43.10 -29.19 -0.01
N GLN A 233 -42.79 -30.42 0.42
CA GLN A 233 -41.73 -31.27 -0.13
C GLN A 233 -40.33 -30.64 -0.10
N ILE A 234 -40.10 -29.68 0.81
CA ILE A 234 -38.80 -29.05 1.03
C ILE A 234 -38.07 -29.83 2.11
N LYS A 235 -36.88 -30.35 1.79
CA LYS A 235 -36.06 -31.09 2.74
C LYS A 235 -35.47 -30.13 3.78
N ALA A 236 -36.01 -30.18 5.00
CA ALA A 236 -35.45 -29.46 6.14
C ALA A 236 -34.26 -30.21 6.76
N PRO A 237 -33.34 -29.49 7.44
CA PRO A 237 -32.26 -30.12 8.21
C PRO A 237 -32.81 -30.98 9.35
N ASN A 238 -31.98 -31.87 9.88
CA ASN A 238 -32.38 -32.75 10.99
C ASN A 238 -32.79 -31.92 12.22
N TYR A 239 -33.93 -32.28 12.82
CA TYR A 239 -34.48 -31.63 14.00
C TYR A 239 -33.51 -31.61 15.20
N SER A 240 -32.74 -32.68 15.44
CA SER A 240 -31.73 -32.69 16.53
C SER A 240 -30.66 -31.65 16.31
N ASP A 241 -30.18 -31.54 15.08
CA ASP A 241 -29.08 -30.67 14.69
C ASP A 241 -29.52 -29.21 14.78
N LEU A 242 -30.72 -28.90 14.29
CA LEU A 242 -31.35 -27.59 14.45
C LEU A 242 -31.47 -27.19 15.91
N ARG A 243 -31.94 -28.10 16.78
CA ARG A 243 -32.11 -27.80 18.21
C ARG A 243 -30.80 -27.42 18.89
N SER A 244 -29.70 -28.05 18.49
CA SER A 244 -28.35 -27.83 19.05
C SER A 244 -27.62 -26.63 18.43
N THR A 245 -27.88 -26.30 17.16
CA THR A 245 -27.08 -25.31 16.40
C THR A 245 -27.79 -23.98 16.14
N LEU A 246 -29.14 -23.90 16.13
CA LEU A 246 -29.87 -22.66 15.79
C LEU A 246 -29.45 -21.44 16.61
N ARG A 247 -29.01 -21.66 17.86
CA ARG A 247 -28.55 -20.60 18.77
C ARG A 247 -27.30 -19.87 18.24
N GLN A 248 -26.57 -20.47 17.30
CA GLN A 248 -25.37 -19.93 16.69
C GLN A 248 -25.67 -19.02 15.47
N SER A 249 -26.95 -18.83 15.12
CA SER A 249 -27.34 -17.93 14.03
C SER A 249 -26.95 -16.48 14.32
N LYS A 250 -26.13 -15.90 13.44
CA LYS A 250 -25.66 -14.51 13.57
C LYS A 250 -26.46 -13.50 12.74
N SER A 251 -27.05 -13.94 11.64
CA SER A 251 -27.91 -13.12 10.79
C SER A 251 -28.90 -14.02 10.03
N PRO A 252 -30.21 -13.97 10.35
CA PRO A 252 -30.84 -13.31 11.50
C PRO A 252 -30.23 -13.73 12.85
N ARG A 253 -30.03 -12.78 13.78
CA ARG A 253 -29.30 -13.01 15.04
C ARG A 253 -30.20 -13.70 16.06
N PHE A 254 -29.75 -14.82 16.65
CA PHE A 254 -30.51 -15.48 17.73
C PHE A 254 -30.61 -14.58 18.97
N VAL A 255 -31.82 -14.47 19.51
CA VAL A 255 -32.12 -13.66 20.69
C VAL A 255 -32.49 -14.54 21.87
N ASP A 256 -33.49 -15.41 21.72
CA ASP A 256 -34.02 -16.22 22.81
C ASP A 256 -34.84 -17.42 22.30
N HIS A 257 -35.09 -18.41 23.16
CA HIS A 257 -36.04 -19.50 22.91
C HIS A 257 -37.12 -19.48 23.99
N LYS A 258 -38.30 -18.96 23.64
CA LYS A 258 -39.39 -18.69 24.58
C LYS A 258 -40.79 -18.92 23.97
N PRO A 259 -41.83 -19.05 24.79
CA PRO A 259 -43.21 -19.03 24.31
C PRO A 259 -43.56 -17.68 23.69
N VAL A 260 -44.20 -17.70 22.51
CA VAL A 260 -44.68 -16.51 21.80
C VAL A 260 -46.17 -16.71 21.47
N THR A 261 -46.98 -15.67 21.70
CA THR A 261 -48.38 -15.67 21.27
C THR A 261 -48.44 -15.63 19.75
N SER A 262 -48.76 -16.77 19.15
CA SER A 262 -48.63 -16.98 17.72
C SER A 262 -49.75 -16.30 16.94
N ARG A 263 -49.38 -15.48 15.94
CA ARG A 263 -50.33 -14.96 14.93
C ARG A 263 -50.91 -16.02 13.97
N ILE A 264 -50.30 -17.19 13.89
CA ILE A 264 -50.71 -18.28 12.99
C ILE A 264 -51.73 -19.19 13.69
N GLU A 265 -51.36 -19.72 14.85
CA GLU A 265 -52.15 -20.71 15.61
C GLU A 265 -53.06 -20.12 16.70
N ASN A 266 -53.11 -18.80 16.91
CA ASN A 266 -53.89 -18.13 17.98
C ASN A 266 -53.72 -18.74 19.39
N LYS A 267 -52.54 -19.29 19.68
CA LYS A 267 -52.16 -19.86 20.98
C LYS A 267 -50.70 -19.57 21.28
N SER A 268 -50.26 -19.81 22.52
CA SER A 268 -48.84 -19.71 22.88
C SER A 268 -48.05 -20.88 22.29
N VAL A 269 -46.95 -20.59 21.58
CA VAL A 269 -46.10 -21.59 20.91
C VAL A 269 -44.62 -21.35 21.29
N SER A 270 -43.90 -22.41 21.66
CA SER A 270 -42.46 -22.36 21.93
C SER A 270 -41.70 -22.05 20.63
N CYS A 271 -41.05 -20.89 20.57
CA CYS A 271 -40.38 -20.39 19.38
C CYS A 271 -38.91 -20.04 19.64
N TYR A 272 -38.07 -20.27 18.64
CA TYR A 272 -36.75 -19.64 18.54
C TYR A 272 -36.95 -18.25 17.95
N VAL A 273 -36.48 -17.22 18.65
CA VAL A 273 -36.66 -15.82 18.31
C VAL A 273 -35.34 -15.26 17.79
N PHE A 274 -35.43 -14.58 16.65
CA PHE A 274 -34.32 -13.95 15.96
C PHE A 274 -34.62 -12.49 15.67
N GLU A 275 -33.61 -11.65 15.74
CA GLU A 275 -33.65 -10.26 15.31
C GLU A 275 -33.37 -10.20 13.80
N ARG A 276 -34.21 -9.48 13.05
CA ARG A 276 -33.96 -9.25 11.63
C ARG A 276 -32.74 -8.35 11.46
N PRO A 277 -31.88 -8.60 10.47
CA PRO A 277 -30.84 -7.66 10.11
C PRO A 277 -31.49 -6.34 9.66
N ALA A 278 -30.93 -5.21 10.09
CA ALA A 278 -31.35 -3.90 9.59
C ALA A 278 -31.10 -3.84 8.07
N LEU A 279 -32.10 -3.33 7.33
CA LEU A 279 -31.98 -3.06 5.89
C LEU A 279 -30.93 -1.99 5.60
#